data_AF-A0A1G6YDC3-F1
#
_entry.id   AF-A0A1G6YDC3-F1
#
_cell.length_a   1.000
_cell.length_b   1.000
_cell.length_c   1.000
_cell.angle_alpha   90.00
_cell.angle_beta   90.00
_cell.angle_gamma   90.00
#
_symmetry.space_group_name_H-M   'P 1'
#
loop_
_entity.id
_entity.type
_entity.pdbx_description
1 polymer ?
#
loop_
_entity_poly.entity_id
_entity_poly.type
_entity_poly.pdbx_seq_one_letter_code
_entity_poly.pdbx_strand_id
1 'polypeptide(L)'
;MFYPVYAPDGTEVLPMAPAGYEGRWRFGKDTYQKFKDDNFILWKKTVRSGEEVWWPYVKYYLEGRTKRPSPLWTDLDGNKKAARDLRDLFDGSKVFDFPKPTALIKRMIQIIPNPSEDDIILDFFAGSCATAQAVFEMNEEDGGNRKFIMVQLPEPTLEDSEAFKAGFKNIAEIGRERIRRAAKSFGEADSGDSPALLATGIDLGFKAFSLAESNFSVWDGDQNADVDSQIEMHIHHIQESAKPEEILYEILLKGGFPLTTKVSLIEVANKNVFSVADGAMLICLEKDIDQNLIDGLAEINPLQVICLDEGFKGNDQLKANAVQTFKARAQAEESEIVFRTV
;
A
#
# COMPACT_ATOMS: atom_id res chain seq x y z
N MET A 1 18.46 -37.87 -22.85
CA MET A 1 18.89 -39.24 -23.18
C MET A 1 18.84 -39.40 -24.69
N PHE A 2 19.76 -40.16 -25.31
CA PHE A 2 19.82 -40.31 -26.77
C PHE A 2 19.61 -41.78 -27.12
N TYR A 3 18.44 -42.10 -27.68
CA TYR A 3 18.08 -43.45 -28.10
C TYR A 3 16.95 -43.37 -29.15
N PRO A 4 16.81 -44.36 -30.02
CA PRO A 4 15.75 -44.37 -31.02
C PRO A 4 14.38 -44.66 -30.42
N VAL A 5 13.37 -43.96 -30.94
CA VAL A 5 11.96 -44.28 -30.72
C VAL A 5 11.29 -44.51 -32.08
N TYR A 6 10.35 -45.45 -32.14
CA TYR A 6 9.75 -45.87 -33.41
C TYR A 6 8.37 -45.25 -33.59
N ALA A 7 8.20 -44.56 -34.72
CA ALA A 7 6.94 -43.98 -35.15
C ALA A 7 5.90 -45.07 -35.54
N PRO A 8 4.61 -44.74 -35.69
CA PRO A 8 3.56 -45.72 -36.02
C PRO A 8 3.77 -46.44 -37.35
N ASP A 9 4.48 -45.82 -38.29
CA ASP A 9 4.86 -46.42 -39.58
C ASP A 9 6.18 -47.22 -39.52
N GLY A 10 6.76 -47.38 -38.32
CA GLY A 10 8.01 -48.09 -38.09
C GLY A 10 9.27 -47.24 -38.27
N THR A 11 9.14 -45.98 -38.67
CA THR A 11 10.30 -45.09 -38.88
C THR A 11 11.02 -44.83 -37.57
N GLU A 12 12.36 -44.89 -37.61
CA GLU A 12 13.22 -44.55 -36.47
C GLU A 12 13.32 -43.04 -36.31
N VAL A 13 13.01 -42.54 -35.11
CA VAL A 13 13.07 -41.12 -34.75
C VAL A 13 14.08 -40.92 -33.62
N LEU A 14 15.09 -40.10 -33.88
CA LEU A 14 16.12 -39.68 -32.92
C LEU A 14 15.83 -38.26 -32.41
N PRO A 15 16.26 -37.88 -31.19
CA PRO A 15 15.99 -36.57 -30.60
C PRO A 15 16.85 -35.46 -31.22
N MET A 16 16.79 -35.28 -32.54
CA MET A 16 17.51 -34.22 -33.24
C MET A 16 16.82 -32.86 -33.00
N ALA A 17 17.60 -31.82 -32.74
CA ALA A 17 17.09 -30.46 -32.65
C ALA A 17 16.75 -29.91 -34.05
N PRO A 18 15.81 -28.96 -34.18
CA PRO A 18 15.50 -28.32 -35.46
C PRO A 18 16.71 -27.65 -36.13
N ALA A 19 17.72 -27.26 -35.34
CA ALA A 19 18.97 -26.67 -35.83
C ALA A 19 20.06 -27.72 -36.18
N GLY A 20 19.72 -29.02 -36.22
CA GLY A 20 20.58 -30.08 -36.73
C GLY A 20 21.57 -30.72 -35.75
N TYR A 21 21.62 -30.28 -34.48
CA TYR A 21 22.45 -30.92 -33.45
C TYR A 21 21.71 -31.99 -32.65
N GLU A 22 22.48 -32.89 -32.02
CA GLU A 22 21.94 -33.95 -31.16
C GLU A 22 21.29 -33.38 -29.90
N GLY A 23 19.97 -33.55 -29.79
CA GLY A 23 19.23 -33.24 -28.58
C GLY A 23 19.14 -34.45 -27.65
N ARG A 24 18.25 -34.36 -26.67
CA ARG A 24 18.05 -35.39 -25.65
C ARG A 24 16.56 -35.57 -25.41
N TRP A 25 16.07 -36.81 -25.43
CA TRP A 25 14.76 -37.14 -24.88
C TRP A 25 14.69 -36.76 -23.41
N ARG A 26 13.51 -36.26 -23.00
CA ARG A 26 13.17 -35.90 -21.62
C ARG A 26 13.09 -37.12 -20.71
N PHE A 27 12.66 -38.26 -21.25
CA PHE A 27 12.46 -39.51 -20.53
C PHE A 27 13.56 -40.52 -20.88
N GLY A 28 13.83 -41.43 -19.95
CA GLY A 28 14.66 -42.61 -20.23
C GLY A 28 13.86 -43.67 -20.96
N LYS A 29 14.55 -44.66 -21.53
CA LYS A 29 13.92 -45.72 -22.33
C LYS A 29 12.81 -46.43 -21.57
N ASP A 30 13.04 -46.75 -20.29
CA ASP A 30 12.06 -47.43 -19.44
C ASP A 30 10.83 -46.56 -19.15
N THR A 31 11.03 -45.28 -18.87
CA THR A 31 9.92 -44.33 -18.63
C THR A 31 9.14 -44.08 -19.93
N TYR A 32 9.81 -43.97 -21.06
CA TYR A 32 9.17 -43.86 -22.36
C TYR A 32 8.31 -45.09 -22.66
N GLN A 33 8.82 -46.30 -22.39
CA GLN A 33 8.07 -47.52 -22.60
C GLN A 33 6.79 -47.55 -21.75
N LYS A 34 6.90 -47.22 -20.45
CA LYS A 34 5.71 -47.08 -19.57
C LYS A 34 4.68 -46.09 -20.13
N PHE A 35 5.13 -44.91 -20.54
CA PHE A 35 4.25 -43.88 -21.10
C PHE A 35 3.63 -44.30 -22.44
N LYS A 36 4.33 -45.12 -23.23
CA LYS A 36 3.81 -45.69 -24.47
C LYS A 36 2.73 -46.73 -24.17
N ASP A 37 2.99 -47.63 -23.22
CA ASP A 37 2.07 -48.69 -22.81
C ASP A 37 0.79 -48.10 -22.18
N ASP A 38 0.93 -47.05 -21.38
CA ASP A 38 -0.16 -46.31 -20.76
C ASP A 38 -0.85 -45.30 -21.71
N ASN A 39 -0.55 -45.34 -23.01
CA ASN A 39 -1.15 -44.48 -24.06
C ASN A 39 -0.97 -42.95 -23.86
N PHE A 40 0.07 -42.54 -23.13
CA PHE A 40 0.45 -41.13 -22.98
C PHE A 40 1.26 -40.59 -24.15
N ILE A 41 1.77 -41.43 -25.06
CA ILE A 41 2.50 -40.96 -26.24
C ILE A 41 1.53 -40.71 -27.40
N LEU A 42 1.53 -39.49 -27.93
CA LEU A 42 0.82 -39.09 -29.15
C LEU A 42 1.83 -38.85 -30.26
N TRP A 43 1.66 -39.53 -31.40
CA TRP A 43 2.45 -39.26 -32.60
C TRP A 43 1.74 -38.27 -33.49
N LYS A 44 2.45 -37.25 -33.97
CA LYS A 44 1.93 -36.26 -34.92
C LYS A 44 2.98 -35.97 -35.99
N LYS A 45 2.55 -35.79 -37.24
CA LYS A 45 3.39 -35.27 -38.30
C LYS A 45 3.69 -33.78 -38.07
N THR A 46 4.94 -33.39 -38.19
CA THR A 46 5.41 -32.01 -38.01
C THR A 46 6.49 -31.70 -39.05
N VAL A 47 6.60 -30.44 -39.45
CA VAL A 47 7.64 -30.01 -40.39
C VAL A 47 8.91 -29.68 -39.60
N ARG A 48 9.99 -30.42 -39.85
CA ARG A 48 11.32 -30.17 -39.27
C ARG A 48 12.35 -30.17 -40.39
N SER A 49 13.18 -29.14 -40.42
CA SER A 49 14.19 -28.94 -41.48
C SER A 49 13.62 -29.00 -42.91
N GLY A 50 12.37 -28.58 -43.10
CA GLY A 50 11.70 -28.54 -44.41
C GLY A 50 10.99 -29.84 -44.81
N GLU A 51 11.09 -30.92 -44.02
CA GLU A 51 10.46 -32.20 -44.31
C GLU A 51 9.37 -32.54 -43.29
N GLU A 52 8.32 -33.23 -43.74
CA GLU A 52 7.26 -33.72 -42.86
C GLU A 52 7.69 -35.03 -42.19
N VAL A 53 7.90 -35.00 -40.88
CA VAL A 53 8.37 -36.13 -40.08
C VAL A 53 7.42 -36.45 -38.94
N TRP A 54 7.37 -37.72 -38.53
CA TRP A 54 6.68 -38.11 -37.29
C TRP A 54 7.45 -37.64 -36.07
N TRP A 55 6.74 -37.04 -35.11
CA TRP A 55 7.33 -36.62 -33.85
C TRP A 55 6.45 -37.01 -32.67
N PRO A 56 7.04 -37.54 -31.57
CA PRO A 56 6.29 -37.94 -30.39
C PRO A 56 6.01 -36.73 -29.48
N TYR A 57 4.80 -36.69 -28.96
CA TYR A 57 4.31 -35.76 -27.94
C TYR A 57 3.80 -36.56 -26.74
N VAL A 58 3.79 -35.94 -25.57
CA VAL A 58 3.21 -36.55 -24.36
C VAL A 58 1.88 -35.89 -24.07
N LYS A 59 0.82 -36.70 -23.98
CA LYS A 59 -0.51 -36.29 -23.55
C LYS A 59 -0.45 -35.96 -22.07
N TYR A 60 -1.08 -34.84 -21.70
CA TYR A 60 -1.29 -34.49 -20.31
C TYR A 60 -2.80 -34.29 -20.11
N TYR A 61 -3.40 -35.13 -19.27
CA TYR A 61 -4.81 -34.99 -18.90
C TYR A 61 -4.94 -34.04 -17.70
N LEU A 62 -6.11 -33.41 -17.59
CA LEU A 62 -6.42 -32.46 -16.52
C LEU A 62 -6.56 -33.15 -15.17
N GLU A 63 -7.14 -34.35 -15.17
CA GLU A 63 -7.35 -35.19 -13.99
C GLU A 63 -6.03 -35.86 -13.54
N GLY A 64 -5.67 -35.76 -12.25
CA GLY A 64 -4.46 -36.35 -11.69
C GLY A 64 -3.17 -35.52 -11.80
N ARG A 65 -3.25 -34.24 -12.23
CA ARG A 65 -2.08 -33.37 -12.41
C ARG A 65 -1.66 -32.70 -11.08
N THR A 66 -0.52 -33.11 -10.50
CA THR A 66 0.05 -32.52 -9.28
C THR A 66 1.17 -31.50 -9.52
N LYS A 67 1.48 -31.15 -10.77
CA LYS A 67 2.53 -30.17 -11.13
C LYS A 67 1.94 -28.80 -11.45
N ARG A 68 2.61 -27.75 -10.93
CA ARG A 68 2.35 -26.34 -11.20
C ARG A 68 2.26 -26.07 -12.71
N PRO A 69 1.29 -25.27 -13.19
CA PRO A 69 1.24 -24.87 -14.59
C PRO A 69 2.50 -24.09 -15.02
N SER A 70 2.90 -24.26 -16.30
CA SER A 70 3.82 -23.36 -17.02
C SER A 70 3.27 -21.91 -17.05
N PRO A 71 4.09 -20.85 -17.25
CA PRO A 71 3.73 -19.45 -17.01
C PRO A 71 2.29 -19.15 -17.47
N LEU A 72 1.42 -18.89 -16.49
CA LEU A 72 -0.03 -18.85 -16.67
C LEU A 72 -0.52 -17.60 -17.38
N TRP A 73 0.33 -16.60 -17.56
CA TRP A 73 -0.07 -15.24 -17.96
C TRP A 73 0.61 -14.83 -19.28
N THR A 74 0.34 -15.57 -20.35
CA THR A 74 0.84 -15.28 -21.71
C THR A 74 -0.04 -14.26 -22.46
N ASP A 75 -1.17 -13.90 -21.88
CA ASP A 75 -2.18 -12.96 -22.38
C ASP A 75 -1.95 -11.51 -21.90
N LEU A 76 -0.96 -11.30 -21.03
CA LEU A 76 -0.67 -9.99 -20.46
C LEU A 76 0.46 -9.28 -21.22
N ASP A 77 0.25 -7.99 -21.47
CA ASP A 77 1.28 -7.13 -22.02
C ASP A 77 2.48 -6.98 -21.07
N GLY A 78 3.69 -7.00 -21.63
CA GLY A 78 4.92 -6.92 -20.87
C GLY A 78 5.40 -5.49 -20.59
N ASN A 79 6.63 -5.39 -20.08
CA ASN A 79 7.27 -4.14 -19.63
C ASN A 79 7.27 -3.00 -20.67
N LYS A 80 7.31 -3.33 -21.98
CA LYS A 80 7.29 -2.32 -23.04
C LYS A 80 6.01 -1.49 -23.05
N LYS A 81 4.86 -2.12 -22.79
CA LYS A 81 3.59 -1.41 -22.70
C LYS A 81 3.52 -0.60 -21.41
N ALA A 82 3.90 -1.18 -20.27
CA ALA A 82 3.93 -0.46 -19.00
C ALA A 82 4.76 0.83 -19.05
N ALA A 83 5.90 0.80 -19.74
CA ALA A 83 6.74 1.99 -19.94
C ALA A 83 6.09 3.03 -20.89
N ARG A 84 5.28 2.60 -21.84
CA ARG A 84 4.52 3.48 -22.74
C ARG A 84 3.33 4.09 -22.01
N ASP A 85 2.51 3.28 -21.35
CA ASP A 85 1.33 3.73 -20.61
C ASP A 85 1.72 4.76 -19.54
N LEU A 86 2.82 4.52 -18.82
CA LEU A 86 3.33 5.49 -17.85
C LEU A 86 3.82 6.77 -18.55
N ARG A 87 4.51 6.66 -19.68
CA ARG A 87 4.97 7.84 -20.42
C ARG A 87 3.80 8.69 -20.91
N ASP A 88 2.75 8.05 -21.41
CA ASP A 88 1.55 8.73 -21.90
C ASP A 88 0.82 9.44 -20.75
N LEU A 89 0.77 8.81 -19.56
CA LEU A 89 0.27 9.45 -18.34
C LEU A 89 1.11 10.67 -17.90
N PHE A 90 2.40 10.70 -18.25
CA PHE A 90 3.34 11.78 -17.97
C PHE A 90 3.58 12.69 -19.18
N ASP A 91 2.58 12.87 -20.05
CA ASP A 91 2.61 13.80 -21.19
C ASP A 91 3.81 13.57 -22.15
N GLY A 92 4.29 12.33 -22.27
CA GLY A 92 5.44 11.97 -23.10
C GLY A 92 6.76 11.85 -22.33
N SER A 93 6.83 12.27 -21.06
CA SER A 93 8.07 12.23 -20.27
C SER A 93 8.37 10.85 -19.71
N LYS A 94 9.61 10.37 -19.93
CA LYS A 94 10.09 9.09 -19.37
C LYS A 94 10.58 9.27 -17.93
N VAL A 95 9.65 9.44 -17.00
CA VAL A 95 9.96 9.69 -15.58
C VAL A 95 10.40 8.44 -14.79
N PHE A 96 10.16 7.24 -15.31
CA PHE A 96 10.56 6.00 -14.63
C PHE A 96 10.93 4.92 -15.65
N ASP A 97 11.96 4.12 -15.35
CA ASP A 97 12.53 3.17 -16.31
C ASP A 97 11.75 1.85 -16.43
N PHE A 98 11.36 1.28 -15.29
CA PHE A 98 10.85 -0.09 -15.23
C PHE A 98 9.53 -0.20 -14.45
N PRO A 99 8.47 0.53 -14.86
CA PRO A 99 7.17 0.39 -14.21
C PRO A 99 6.62 -1.01 -14.44
N LYS A 100 5.91 -1.54 -13.45
CA LYS A 100 5.18 -2.80 -13.61
C LYS A 100 3.89 -2.56 -14.41
N PRO A 101 3.47 -3.50 -15.27
CA PRO A 101 2.17 -3.42 -15.95
C PRO A 101 1.02 -3.48 -14.93
N THR A 102 0.03 -2.58 -15.02
CA THR A 102 -1.14 -2.60 -14.12
C THR A 102 -1.95 -3.88 -14.31
N ALA A 103 -2.11 -4.36 -15.54
CA ALA A 103 -2.79 -5.62 -15.86
C ALA A 103 -2.21 -6.84 -15.13
N LEU A 104 -0.88 -6.87 -14.91
CA LEU A 104 -0.23 -7.91 -14.12
C LEU A 104 -0.67 -7.84 -12.66
N ILE A 105 -0.70 -6.64 -12.08
CA ILE A 105 -1.10 -6.42 -10.69
C ILE A 105 -2.59 -6.71 -10.51
N LYS A 106 -3.46 -6.27 -11.42
CA LYS A 106 -4.89 -6.61 -11.40
C LYS A 106 -5.11 -8.12 -11.37
N ARG A 107 -4.39 -8.87 -12.21
CA ARG A 107 -4.45 -10.34 -12.21
C ARG A 107 -3.97 -10.94 -10.89
N MET A 108 -2.95 -10.36 -10.24
CA MET A 108 -2.49 -10.79 -8.92
C MET A 108 -3.52 -10.53 -7.82
N ILE A 109 -4.27 -9.44 -7.89
CA ILE A 109 -5.34 -9.13 -6.93
C ILE A 109 -6.53 -10.09 -7.13
N GLN A 110 -6.89 -10.39 -8.38
CA GLN A 110 -8.01 -11.29 -8.72
C GLN A 110 -7.84 -12.74 -8.25
N ILE A 111 -6.61 -13.18 -7.97
CA ILE A 111 -6.34 -14.56 -7.49
C ILE A 111 -6.33 -14.67 -5.96
N ILE A 112 -6.55 -13.56 -5.24
CA ILE A 112 -6.63 -13.58 -3.77
C ILE A 112 -7.82 -14.46 -3.35
N PRO A 113 -7.61 -15.44 -2.46
CA PRO A 113 -8.70 -16.27 -1.97
C PRO A 113 -9.64 -15.45 -1.09
N ASN A 114 -10.95 -15.54 -1.35
CA ASN A 114 -11.99 -14.77 -0.67
C ASN A 114 -11.80 -13.24 -0.79
N PRO A 115 -11.76 -12.70 -2.03
CA PRO A 115 -11.56 -11.26 -2.22
C PRO A 115 -12.74 -10.51 -1.60
N SER A 116 -12.44 -9.49 -0.81
CA SER A 116 -13.40 -8.52 -0.34
C SER A 116 -13.34 -7.27 -1.21
N GLU A 117 -14.50 -6.63 -1.38
CA GLU A 117 -14.55 -5.30 -1.99
C GLU A 117 -13.84 -4.25 -1.14
N ASP A 118 -13.58 -4.50 0.16
CA ASP A 118 -12.91 -3.58 1.08
C ASP A 118 -11.46 -3.97 1.45
N ASP A 119 -10.83 -4.87 0.68
CA ASP A 119 -9.47 -5.36 0.96
C ASP A 119 -8.43 -4.24 0.98
N ILE A 120 -7.41 -4.37 1.84
CA ILE A 120 -6.25 -3.47 1.90
C ILE A 120 -5.08 -4.09 1.13
N ILE A 121 -4.67 -3.44 0.05
CA ILE A 121 -3.52 -3.84 -0.78
C ILE A 121 -2.27 -3.08 -0.34
N LEU A 122 -1.32 -3.78 0.30
CA LEU A 122 -0.04 -3.22 0.72
C LEU A 122 1.05 -3.51 -0.31
N ASP A 123 1.75 -2.47 -0.76
CA ASP A 123 2.99 -2.57 -1.53
C ASP A 123 4.06 -1.70 -0.90
N PHE A 124 5.01 -2.34 -0.22
CA PHE A 124 6.10 -1.64 0.47
C PHE A 124 7.37 -1.48 -0.39
N PHE A 125 7.27 -1.79 -1.68
CA PHE A 125 8.27 -1.48 -2.71
C PHE A 125 7.56 -0.85 -3.91
N ALA A 126 6.77 0.19 -3.64
CA ALA A 126 5.79 0.72 -4.59
C ALA A 126 6.40 1.19 -5.92
N GLY A 127 7.65 1.67 -5.91
CA GLY A 127 8.36 2.16 -7.08
C GLY A 127 7.58 3.28 -7.75
N SER A 128 7.14 3.04 -8.99
CA SER A 128 6.27 3.97 -9.70
C SER A 128 4.82 4.01 -9.18
N CYS A 129 4.44 3.26 -8.13
CA CYS A 129 3.07 3.12 -7.63
C CYS A 129 2.07 2.52 -8.65
N ALA A 130 2.50 1.52 -9.43
CA ALA A 130 1.60 0.84 -10.38
C ALA A 130 0.46 0.09 -9.67
N THR A 131 0.69 -0.34 -8.43
CA THR A 131 -0.30 -1.06 -7.61
C THR A 131 -1.49 -0.17 -7.24
N ALA A 132 -1.25 1.07 -6.83
CA ALA A 132 -2.32 2.03 -6.55
C ALA A 132 -3.19 2.33 -7.79
N GLN A 133 -2.56 2.53 -8.96
CA GLN A 133 -3.31 2.70 -10.20
C GLN A 133 -4.16 1.46 -10.52
N ALA A 134 -3.61 0.25 -10.37
CA ALA A 134 -4.35 -0.98 -10.61
C ALA A 134 -5.56 -1.13 -9.67
N VAL A 135 -5.46 -0.68 -8.42
CA VAL A 135 -6.57 -0.66 -7.46
C VAL A 135 -7.68 0.30 -7.91
N PHE A 136 -7.33 1.52 -8.36
CA PHE A 136 -8.33 2.44 -8.92
C PHE A 136 -9.04 1.86 -10.14
N GLU A 137 -8.28 1.32 -11.10
CA GLU A 137 -8.86 0.66 -12.28
C GLU A 137 -9.81 -0.47 -11.89
N MET A 138 -9.45 -1.30 -10.90
CA MET A 138 -10.31 -2.41 -10.45
C MET A 138 -11.59 -1.92 -9.78
N ASN A 139 -11.49 -0.95 -8.85
CA ASN A 139 -12.66 -0.41 -8.17
C ASN A 139 -13.64 0.27 -9.15
N GLU A 140 -13.13 0.88 -10.22
CA GLU A 140 -13.98 1.38 -11.31
C GLU A 140 -14.61 0.25 -12.12
N GLU A 141 -13.83 -0.77 -12.50
CA GLU A 141 -14.29 -1.88 -13.32
C GLU A 141 -15.38 -2.73 -12.64
N ASP A 142 -15.27 -2.98 -11.33
CA ASP A 142 -16.15 -3.88 -10.59
C ASP A 142 -17.00 -3.23 -9.50
N GLY A 143 -16.88 -1.91 -9.29
CA GLY A 143 -17.62 -1.18 -8.26
C GLY A 143 -17.12 -1.45 -6.83
N GLY A 144 -15.95 -2.08 -6.66
CA GLY A 144 -15.35 -2.34 -5.37
C GLY A 144 -14.81 -1.09 -4.66
N ASN A 145 -14.35 -1.27 -3.43
CA ASN A 145 -13.86 -0.21 -2.54
C ASN A 145 -12.50 -0.58 -1.91
N ARG A 146 -11.64 -1.24 -2.70
CA ARG A 146 -10.33 -1.73 -2.24
C ARG A 146 -9.45 -0.53 -1.89
N LYS A 147 -8.73 -0.65 -0.80
CA LYS A 147 -7.82 0.38 -0.28
C LYS A 147 -6.39 -0.01 -0.59
N PHE A 148 -5.49 0.95 -0.57
CA PHE A 148 -4.08 0.66 -0.75
C PHE A 148 -3.19 1.39 0.26
N ILE A 149 -2.04 0.80 0.55
CA ILE A 149 -0.94 1.42 1.30
C ILE A 149 0.32 1.25 0.47
N MET A 150 0.89 2.36 0.00
CA MET A 150 2.12 2.38 -0.78
C MET A 150 3.27 2.90 0.09
N VAL A 151 4.33 2.13 0.24
CA VAL A 151 5.56 2.59 0.90
C VAL A 151 6.67 2.68 -0.14
N GLN A 152 7.34 3.83 -0.19
CA GLN A 152 8.43 4.10 -1.10
C GLN A 152 9.49 4.95 -0.40
N LEU A 153 10.73 4.48 -0.43
CA LEU A 153 11.88 5.27 0.03
C LEU A 153 12.04 6.52 -0.86
N PRO A 154 12.30 7.72 -0.30
CA PRO A 154 12.54 8.93 -1.08
C PRO A 154 13.96 8.93 -1.70
N GLU A 155 14.28 7.89 -2.47
CA GLU A 155 15.54 7.79 -3.20
C GLU A 155 15.65 8.94 -4.22
N PRO A 156 16.73 9.75 -4.19
CA PRO A 156 16.89 10.87 -5.10
C PRO A 156 16.91 10.43 -6.57
N THR A 157 16.34 11.26 -7.44
CA THR A 157 16.47 11.09 -8.88
C THR A 157 17.84 11.59 -9.34
N LEU A 158 18.37 11.01 -10.42
CA LEU A 158 19.62 11.49 -11.03
C LEU A 158 19.39 12.86 -11.66
N GLU A 159 20.31 13.80 -11.47
CA GLU A 159 20.18 15.20 -11.93
C GLU A 159 20.00 15.34 -13.44
N ASP A 160 20.57 14.42 -14.22
CA ASP A 160 20.49 14.40 -15.69
C ASP A 160 19.25 13.64 -16.22
N SER A 161 18.48 13.00 -15.34
CA SER A 161 17.29 12.23 -15.70
C SER A 161 16.13 13.11 -16.15
N GLU A 162 15.26 12.55 -16.99
CA GLU A 162 14.01 13.20 -17.39
C GLU A 162 13.06 13.43 -16.20
N ALA A 163 13.13 12.58 -15.17
CA ALA A 163 12.37 12.76 -13.93
C ALA A 163 12.78 14.03 -13.19
N PHE A 164 14.09 14.27 -13.05
CA PHE A 164 14.61 15.46 -12.39
C PHE A 164 14.27 16.73 -13.19
N LYS A 165 14.40 16.69 -14.53
CA LYS A 165 14.00 17.80 -15.42
C LYS A 165 12.49 18.10 -15.35
N ALA A 166 11.68 17.08 -15.10
CA ALA A 166 10.24 17.22 -14.88
C ALA A 166 9.89 17.72 -13.46
N GLY A 167 10.89 17.96 -12.60
CA GLY A 167 10.73 18.54 -11.27
C GLY A 167 10.61 17.52 -10.14
N PHE A 168 10.75 16.22 -10.42
CA PHE A 168 10.70 15.18 -9.39
C PHE A 168 12.08 14.96 -8.78
N LYS A 169 12.23 15.28 -7.49
CA LYS A 169 13.50 15.17 -6.76
C LYS A 169 13.80 13.76 -6.27
N ASN A 170 12.77 12.93 -6.08
CA ASN A 170 12.90 11.56 -5.59
C ASN A 170 11.83 10.63 -6.20
N ILE A 171 12.04 9.32 -6.08
CA ILE A 171 11.14 8.30 -6.62
C ILE A 171 9.73 8.38 -6.01
N ALA A 172 9.62 8.70 -4.71
CA ALA A 172 8.34 8.81 -4.02
C ALA A 172 7.46 9.93 -4.60
N GLU A 173 8.04 11.05 -5.07
CA GLU A 173 7.33 12.10 -5.79
C GLU A 173 6.74 11.63 -7.10
N ILE A 174 7.48 10.83 -7.87
CA ILE A 174 7.01 10.23 -9.13
C ILE A 174 5.82 9.30 -8.86
N GLY A 175 5.94 8.46 -7.83
CA GLY A 175 4.87 7.55 -7.41
C GLY A 175 3.60 8.30 -6.99
N ARG A 176 3.73 9.34 -6.14
CA ARG A 176 2.60 10.21 -5.73
C ARG A 176 1.95 10.88 -6.93
N GLU A 177 2.75 11.39 -7.85
CA GLU A 177 2.22 12.07 -9.04
C GLU A 177 1.51 11.09 -9.98
N ARG A 178 2.02 9.87 -10.14
CA ARG A 178 1.30 8.82 -10.89
C ARG A 178 -0.08 8.57 -10.29
N ILE A 179 -0.19 8.47 -8.96
CA ILE A 179 -1.47 8.24 -8.27
C ILE A 179 -2.44 9.40 -8.57
N ARG A 180 -1.99 10.65 -8.47
CA ARG A 180 -2.82 11.83 -8.79
C ARG A 180 -3.30 11.83 -10.24
N ARG A 181 -2.40 11.57 -11.19
CA ARG A 181 -2.72 11.56 -12.61
C ARG A 181 -3.64 10.40 -12.98
N ALA A 182 -3.43 9.23 -12.38
CA ALA A 182 -4.34 8.09 -12.52
C ALA A 182 -5.73 8.45 -11.99
N ALA A 183 -5.84 8.99 -10.78
CA ALA A 183 -7.12 9.46 -10.22
C ALA A 183 -7.82 10.47 -11.16
N LYS A 184 -7.08 11.45 -11.69
CA LYS A 184 -7.61 12.44 -12.64
C LYS A 184 -8.09 11.83 -13.97
N SER A 185 -7.56 10.68 -14.38
CA SER A 185 -8.00 10.03 -15.62
C SER A 185 -9.40 9.40 -15.51
N PHE A 186 -9.88 9.15 -14.29
CA PHE A 186 -11.20 8.57 -14.00
C PHE A 186 -12.31 9.62 -13.84
N GLY A 187 -11.95 10.90 -13.75
CA GLY A 187 -12.89 12.02 -13.80
C GLY A 187 -12.20 13.34 -13.49
N GLU A 188 -12.85 14.46 -13.79
CA GLU A 188 -12.38 15.81 -13.40
C GLU A 188 -12.36 15.91 -11.87
N ALA A 189 -11.34 15.35 -11.24
CA ALA A 189 -11.01 15.59 -9.85
C ALA A 189 -10.57 17.06 -9.77
N ASP A 190 -11.55 17.91 -9.51
CA ASP A 190 -11.34 19.33 -9.28
C ASP A 190 -10.28 19.49 -8.19
N SER A 191 -9.29 20.30 -8.50
CA SER A 191 -8.22 20.68 -7.60
C SER A 191 -8.80 21.39 -6.37
N GLY A 192 -8.97 20.67 -5.26
CA GLY A 192 -9.36 21.23 -3.97
C GLY A 192 -9.39 20.14 -2.90
N ASP A 193 -9.10 20.51 -1.65
CA ASP A 193 -8.95 19.66 -0.46
C ASP A 193 -10.21 18.85 -0.03
N SER A 194 -11.09 18.49 -0.97
CA SER A 194 -12.24 17.62 -0.71
C SER A 194 -11.93 16.18 -1.12
N PRO A 195 -12.46 15.16 -0.40
CA PRO A 195 -12.36 13.78 -0.83
C PRO A 195 -12.98 13.67 -2.22
N ALA A 196 -12.16 13.32 -3.23
CA ALA A 196 -12.59 13.14 -4.60
C ALA A 196 -13.44 11.86 -4.72
N LEU A 197 -14.65 11.92 -4.17
CA LEU A 197 -15.74 11.01 -4.46
C LEU A 197 -16.33 11.46 -5.80
N LEU A 198 -16.06 10.69 -6.86
CA LEU A 198 -16.77 10.87 -8.12
C LEU A 198 -18.26 10.61 -7.94
N ALA A 199 -19.07 11.02 -8.92
CA ALA A 199 -20.50 10.69 -9.01
C ALA A 199 -20.80 9.17 -8.95
N THR A 200 -19.77 8.33 -9.10
CA THR A 200 -19.79 6.87 -9.00
C THR A 200 -19.63 6.32 -7.58
N GLY A 201 -19.31 7.17 -6.57
CA GLY A 201 -19.14 6.74 -5.18
C GLY A 201 -17.78 6.08 -4.88
N ILE A 202 -16.83 6.12 -5.81
CA ILE A 202 -15.49 5.54 -5.66
C ILE A 202 -14.54 6.57 -5.02
N ASP A 203 -13.82 6.15 -3.98
CA ASP A 203 -12.76 6.96 -3.35
C ASP A 203 -11.47 6.92 -4.19
N LEU A 204 -11.16 8.05 -4.84
CA LEU A 204 -9.91 8.26 -5.60
C LEU A 204 -8.87 9.08 -4.82
N GLY A 205 -9.16 9.39 -3.56
CA GLY A 205 -8.28 10.15 -2.68
C GLY A 205 -7.13 9.31 -2.14
N PHE A 206 -6.07 9.98 -1.70
CA PHE A 206 -5.05 9.36 -0.86
C PHE A 206 -4.42 10.41 0.05
N LYS A 207 -3.95 9.97 1.22
CA LYS A 207 -3.11 10.78 2.11
C LYS A 207 -1.65 10.41 1.89
N ALA A 208 -0.75 11.40 1.92
CA ALA A 208 0.68 11.18 1.83
C ALA A 208 1.34 11.51 3.16
N PHE A 209 2.12 10.57 3.70
CA PHE A 209 2.87 10.73 4.94
C PHE A 209 4.36 10.54 4.67
N SER A 210 5.19 11.22 5.46
CA SER A 210 6.64 11.03 5.49
C SER A 210 7.06 10.62 6.90
N LEU A 211 8.08 9.79 7.01
CA LEU A 211 8.69 9.50 8.30
C LEU A 211 9.54 10.70 8.74
N ALA A 212 9.35 11.10 9.99
CA ALA A 212 10.16 12.08 10.69
C ALA A 212 10.59 11.48 12.04
N GLU A 213 11.51 12.16 12.72
CA GLU A 213 11.80 11.83 14.12
C GLU A 213 10.56 12.09 14.99
N SER A 214 10.48 11.39 16.13
CA SER A 214 9.35 11.53 17.05
C SER A 214 9.32 12.96 17.60
N ASN A 215 8.12 13.55 17.63
CA ASN A 215 7.93 14.85 18.28
C ASN A 215 7.97 14.73 19.79
N PHE A 216 7.84 13.51 20.31
CA PHE A 216 7.98 13.21 21.72
C PHE A 216 9.43 12.85 22.04
N SER A 217 9.95 13.45 23.10
CA SER A 217 11.28 13.13 23.62
C SER A 217 11.32 11.64 23.99
N VAL A 218 12.07 10.84 23.23
CA VAL A 218 12.29 9.43 23.54
C VAL A 218 13.30 9.41 24.69
N TRP A 219 12.95 8.73 25.79
CA TRP A 219 13.88 8.53 26.90
C TRP A 219 15.14 7.85 26.39
N ASP A 220 16.25 8.60 26.36
CA ASP A 220 17.56 8.03 26.10
C ASP A 220 18.09 7.45 27.41
N GLY A 221 18.26 6.13 27.44
CA GLY A 221 18.78 5.41 28.61
C GLY A 221 20.29 5.59 28.81
N ASP A 222 20.94 6.47 28.05
CA ASP A 222 22.37 6.71 28.16
C ASP A 222 22.72 7.42 29.48
N GLN A 223 23.52 6.75 30.30
CA GLN A 223 23.95 7.21 31.63
C GLN A 223 24.99 8.35 31.58
N ASN A 224 25.40 8.77 30.37
CA ASN A 224 26.41 9.81 30.16
C ASN A 224 25.84 11.16 29.69
N ALA A 225 24.52 11.29 29.47
CA ALA A 225 23.90 12.57 29.15
C ALA A 225 23.69 13.41 30.42
N ASP A 226 23.92 14.73 30.29
CA ASP A 226 23.90 15.69 31.39
C ASP A 226 22.54 15.67 32.10
N VAL A 227 22.53 15.35 33.39
CA VAL A 227 21.31 15.05 34.18
C VAL A 227 20.34 16.25 34.15
N ASP A 228 20.87 17.48 34.11
CA ASP A 228 20.07 18.70 34.03
C ASP A 228 19.33 18.82 32.69
N SER A 229 19.96 18.42 31.58
CA SER A 229 19.32 18.37 30.26
C SER A 229 18.24 17.29 30.16
N GLN A 230 18.41 16.18 30.87
CA GLN A 230 17.42 15.11 30.97
C GLN A 230 16.21 15.51 31.83
N ILE A 231 16.43 16.34 32.85
CA ILE A 231 15.36 16.88 33.70
C ILE A 231 14.56 17.97 32.96
N GLU A 232 15.21 18.80 32.13
CA GLU A 232 14.52 19.76 31.26
C GLU A 232 13.70 19.08 30.16
N MET A 233 14.19 17.97 29.58
CA MET A 233 13.41 17.11 28.68
C MET A 233 12.19 16.45 29.35
N HIS A 234 12.17 16.39 30.69
CA HIS A 234 11.03 15.95 31.51
C HIS A 234 10.00 17.06 31.77
N ILE A 235 10.33 18.31 31.44
CA ILE A 235 9.42 19.45 31.54
C ILE A 235 8.84 19.79 30.16
N HIS A 236 9.63 19.61 29.09
CA HIS A 236 9.21 19.78 27.70
C HIS A 236 9.29 18.45 26.93
N HIS A 237 8.20 17.69 26.97
CA HIS A 237 8.08 16.39 26.29
C HIS A 237 7.85 16.49 24.78
N ILE A 238 7.65 17.71 24.26
CA ILE A 238 7.29 17.99 22.87
C ILE A 238 8.33 18.93 22.27
N GLN A 239 8.84 18.61 21.08
CA GLN A 239 9.74 19.49 20.35
C GLN A 239 9.07 20.85 20.08
N GLU A 240 9.75 21.96 20.39
CA GLU A 240 9.21 23.32 20.21
C GLU A 240 8.83 23.66 18.76
N SER A 241 9.44 22.97 17.78
CA SER A 241 9.16 23.14 16.35
C SER A 241 8.05 22.24 15.80
N ALA A 242 7.47 21.36 16.62
CA ALA A 242 6.48 20.38 16.17
C ALA A 242 5.17 21.06 15.77
N LYS A 243 4.65 20.73 14.58
CA LYS A 243 3.35 21.24 14.16
C LYS A 243 2.23 20.49 14.91
N PRO A 244 1.10 21.15 15.25
CA PRO A 244 -0.03 20.50 15.90
C PRO A 244 -0.52 19.24 15.17
N GLU A 245 -0.52 19.27 13.83
CA GLU A 245 -0.93 18.12 13.01
C GLU A 245 0.03 16.93 13.12
N GLU A 246 1.34 17.17 13.27
CA GLU A 246 2.35 16.10 13.39
C GLU A 246 2.20 15.38 14.74
N ILE A 247 2.01 16.14 15.81
CA ILE A 247 1.71 15.62 17.15
C ILE A 247 0.40 14.83 17.14
N LEU A 248 -0.64 15.37 16.50
CA LEU A 248 -1.94 14.71 16.37
C LEU A 248 -1.80 13.33 15.72
N TYR A 249 -1.19 13.24 14.54
CA TYR A 249 -1.05 11.95 13.85
C TYR A 249 -0.16 10.96 14.59
N GLU A 250 0.84 11.45 15.33
CA GLU A 250 1.66 10.61 16.20
C GLU A 250 0.87 10.05 17.39
N ILE A 251 0.02 10.86 18.04
CA ILE A 251 -0.89 10.42 19.11
C ILE A 251 -1.89 9.38 18.56
N LEU A 252 -2.48 9.63 17.39
CA LEU A 252 -3.42 8.70 16.76
C LEU A 252 -2.77 7.35 16.48
N LEU A 253 -1.57 7.34 15.90
CA LEU A 253 -0.81 6.12 15.62
C LEU A 253 -0.44 5.35 16.89
N LYS A 254 0.07 6.03 17.92
CA LYS A 254 0.37 5.41 19.23
C LYS A 254 -0.89 4.90 19.94
N GLY A 255 -2.02 5.57 19.72
CA GLY A 255 -3.35 5.17 20.20
C GLY A 255 -3.95 3.98 19.45
N GLY A 256 -3.31 3.50 18.37
CA GLY A 256 -3.79 2.38 17.56
C GLY A 256 -4.88 2.74 16.56
N PHE A 257 -5.09 4.04 16.29
CA PHE A 257 -6.07 4.49 15.30
C PHE A 257 -5.54 4.31 13.88
N PRO A 258 -6.37 3.85 12.92
CA PRO A 258 -6.02 3.83 11.51
C PRO A 258 -5.75 5.24 10.95
N LEU A 259 -4.85 5.38 9.97
CA LEU A 259 -4.55 6.65 9.29
C LEU A 259 -5.74 7.24 8.49
N THR A 260 -6.75 6.41 8.22
CA THR A 260 -8.01 6.79 7.57
C THR A 260 -9.04 7.37 8.54
N THR A 261 -8.74 7.41 9.85
CA THR A 261 -9.65 7.98 10.84
C THR A 261 -9.98 9.42 10.48
N LYS A 262 -11.27 9.76 10.55
CA LYS A 262 -11.73 11.12 10.29
C LYS A 262 -11.29 12.03 11.43
N VAL A 263 -10.69 13.15 11.04
CA VAL A 263 -10.30 14.23 11.93
C VAL A 263 -10.91 15.51 11.39
N SER A 264 -11.60 16.25 12.24
CA SER A 264 -12.09 17.59 11.94
C SER A 264 -11.62 18.59 13.00
N LEU A 265 -11.41 19.84 12.58
CA LEU A 265 -11.11 20.93 13.50
C LEU A 265 -12.44 21.53 13.99
N ILE A 266 -12.63 21.61 15.30
CA ILE A 266 -13.77 22.28 15.92
C ILE A 266 -13.28 23.41 16.81
N GLU A 267 -14.07 24.47 16.92
CA GLU A 267 -13.80 25.59 17.81
C GLU A 267 -14.59 25.41 19.10
N VAL A 268 -13.89 25.36 20.23
CA VAL A 268 -14.48 25.26 21.57
C VAL A 268 -13.88 26.37 22.41
N ALA A 269 -14.71 27.25 22.98
CA ALA A 269 -14.26 28.39 23.78
C ALA A 269 -13.16 29.26 23.09
N ASN A 270 -13.32 29.54 21.80
CA ASN A 270 -12.37 30.27 20.93
C ASN A 270 -10.99 29.60 20.78
N LYS A 271 -10.92 28.28 20.96
CA LYS A 271 -9.70 27.47 20.86
C LYS A 271 -9.91 26.32 19.90
N ASN A 272 -8.83 25.93 19.23
CA ASN A 272 -8.87 24.86 18.25
C ASN A 272 -8.74 23.50 18.93
N VAL A 273 -9.70 22.62 18.64
CA VAL A 273 -9.73 21.26 19.16
C VAL A 273 -9.92 20.29 17.99
N PHE A 274 -9.10 19.25 17.95
CA PHE A 274 -9.26 18.19 16.96
C PHE A 274 -10.30 17.19 17.44
N SER A 275 -11.37 17.03 16.67
CA SER A 275 -12.39 16.01 16.85
C SER A 275 -12.05 14.79 16.00
N VAL A 276 -11.92 13.64 16.65
CA VAL A 276 -11.50 12.36 16.05
C VAL A 276 -12.67 11.38 16.12
N ALA A 277 -12.89 10.64 15.02
CA ALA A 277 -13.97 9.65 14.91
C ALA A 277 -15.35 10.23 15.27
N ASP A 278 -15.70 11.33 14.60
CA ASP A 278 -17.01 12.00 14.71
C ASP A 278 -17.36 12.44 16.15
N GLY A 279 -16.37 12.88 16.92
CA GLY A 279 -16.55 13.40 18.29
C GLY A 279 -16.30 12.39 19.41
N ALA A 280 -15.97 11.14 19.08
CA ALA A 280 -15.65 10.12 20.09
C ALA A 280 -14.40 10.47 20.90
N MET A 281 -13.41 11.13 20.28
CA MET A 281 -12.20 11.60 20.94
C MET A 281 -11.91 13.06 20.61
N LEU A 282 -11.56 13.85 21.62
CA LEU A 282 -11.15 15.24 21.47
C LEU A 282 -9.68 15.39 21.86
N ILE A 283 -8.89 16.05 21.01
CA ILE A 283 -7.48 16.33 21.25
C ILE A 283 -7.27 17.84 21.22
N CYS A 284 -6.90 18.42 22.35
CA CYS A 284 -6.57 19.83 22.47
C CYS A 284 -5.05 20.01 22.57
N LEU A 285 -4.48 20.66 21.55
CA LEU A 285 -3.04 20.93 21.45
C LEU A 285 -2.69 22.40 21.76
N GLU A 286 -3.61 23.14 22.36
CA GLU A 286 -3.41 24.54 22.74
C GLU A 286 -2.56 24.66 24.00
N LYS A 287 -1.67 25.65 24.03
CA LYS A 287 -0.76 25.92 25.17
C LYS A 287 -1.38 26.73 26.29
N ASP A 288 -2.64 27.13 26.15
CA ASP A 288 -3.37 27.86 27.17
C ASP A 288 -4.72 27.18 27.37
N ILE A 289 -4.88 26.46 28.48
CA ILE A 289 -6.11 25.75 28.83
C ILE A 289 -6.77 26.49 30.01
N ASP A 290 -8.05 26.79 29.87
CA ASP A 290 -8.86 27.45 30.91
C ASP A 290 -10.10 26.62 31.24
N GLN A 291 -10.77 26.96 32.35
CA GLN A 291 -11.94 26.20 32.82
C GLN A 291 -13.09 26.20 31.78
N ASN A 292 -13.27 27.30 31.04
CA ASN A 292 -14.31 27.40 30.01
C ASN A 292 -14.11 26.38 28.90
N LEU A 293 -12.85 26.15 28.49
CA LEU A 293 -12.53 25.12 27.51
C LEU A 293 -12.86 23.73 28.04
N ILE A 294 -12.48 23.44 29.29
CA ILE A 294 -12.73 22.13 29.93
C ILE A 294 -14.23 21.84 30.02
N ASP A 295 -15.01 22.83 30.44
CA ASP A 295 -16.46 22.69 30.56
C ASP A 295 -17.11 22.51 29.18
N GLY A 296 -16.65 23.28 28.16
CA GLY A 296 -17.10 23.13 26.77
C GLY A 296 -16.73 21.77 26.15
N LEU A 297 -15.55 21.23 26.45
CA LEU A 297 -15.16 19.88 26.03
C LEU A 297 -16.04 18.81 26.69
N ALA A 298 -16.39 19.01 27.96
CA ALA A 298 -17.28 18.11 28.68
C ALA A 298 -18.72 18.16 28.12
N GLU A 299 -19.18 19.30 27.60
CA GLU A 299 -20.51 19.44 26.98
C GLU A 299 -20.68 18.62 25.70
N ILE A 300 -19.59 18.35 24.98
CA ILE A 300 -19.61 17.53 23.77
C ILE A 300 -19.83 16.04 24.10
N ASN A 301 -19.64 15.64 25.37
CA ASN A 301 -19.73 14.26 25.85
C ASN A 301 -18.89 13.24 25.04
N PRO A 302 -17.56 13.48 24.88
CA PRO A 302 -16.69 12.54 24.20
C PRO A 302 -16.38 11.30 25.06
N LEU A 303 -15.96 10.20 24.45
CA LEU A 303 -15.45 9.02 25.18
C LEU A 303 -14.04 9.27 25.74
N GLN A 304 -13.23 10.07 25.03
CA GLN A 304 -11.87 10.36 25.46
C GLN A 304 -11.46 11.79 25.15
N VAL A 305 -10.75 12.42 26.09
CA VAL A 305 -10.15 13.75 25.93
C VAL A 305 -8.66 13.67 26.21
N ILE A 306 -7.87 14.23 25.30
CA ILE A 306 -6.41 14.34 25.42
C ILE A 306 -6.04 15.82 25.36
N CYS A 307 -5.31 16.30 26.36
CA CYS A 307 -4.77 17.66 26.40
C CYS A 307 -3.26 17.63 26.58
N LEU A 308 -2.55 18.65 26.10
CA LEU A 308 -1.12 18.82 26.43
C LEU A 308 -0.95 19.21 27.89
N ASP A 309 0.01 18.57 28.57
CA ASP A 309 0.33 18.92 29.97
C ASP A 309 0.85 20.36 30.10
N GLU A 310 1.70 20.79 29.14
CA GLU A 310 2.21 22.16 29.05
C GLU A 310 1.08 23.21 28.98
N GLY A 311 -0.07 22.84 28.40
CA GLY A 311 -1.23 23.72 28.27
C GLY A 311 -1.82 24.17 29.61
N PHE A 312 -1.55 23.45 30.71
CA PHE A 312 -1.97 23.82 32.06
C PHE A 312 -1.00 24.79 32.75
N LYS A 313 0.18 25.08 32.16
CA LYS A 313 1.18 26.03 32.71
C LYS A 313 1.52 25.79 34.20
N GLY A 314 1.57 24.52 34.62
CA GLY A 314 1.81 24.14 36.04
C GLY A 314 0.64 24.38 36.99
N ASN A 315 -0.57 24.65 36.47
CA ASN A 315 -1.78 24.79 37.28
C ASN A 315 -2.39 23.42 37.61
N ASP A 316 -1.79 22.74 38.59
CA ASP A 316 -2.24 21.43 39.06
C ASP A 316 -3.69 21.44 39.56
N GLN A 317 -4.16 22.57 40.09
CA GLN A 317 -5.55 22.72 40.53
C GLN A 317 -6.51 22.65 39.35
N LEU A 318 -6.20 23.33 38.24
CA LEU A 318 -7.00 23.26 37.02
C LEU A 318 -7.01 21.86 36.43
N LYS A 319 -5.85 21.18 36.41
CA LYS A 319 -5.74 19.78 35.95
C LYS A 319 -6.57 18.82 36.80
N ALA A 320 -6.50 18.96 38.13
CA ALA A 320 -7.30 18.14 39.06
C ALA A 320 -8.80 18.42 38.88
N ASN A 321 -9.18 19.69 38.72
CA ASN A 321 -10.57 20.08 38.43
C ASN A 321 -11.05 19.46 37.13
N ALA A 322 -10.24 19.46 36.07
CA ALA A 322 -10.59 18.81 34.79
C ALA A 322 -10.94 17.34 34.98
N VAL A 323 -10.07 16.59 35.67
CA VAL A 323 -10.30 15.17 35.95
C VAL A 323 -11.60 14.95 36.72
N GLN A 324 -11.92 15.82 37.68
CA GLN A 324 -13.17 15.74 38.43
C GLN A 324 -14.39 16.10 37.58
N THR A 325 -14.31 17.14 36.74
CA THR A 325 -15.39 17.53 35.82
C THR A 325 -15.77 16.37 34.90
N PHE A 326 -14.80 15.74 34.25
CA PHE A 326 -15.07 14.61 33.35
C PHE A 326 -15.60 13.37 34.11
N LYS A 327 -15.08 13.08 35.32
CA LYS A 327 -15.61 11.99 36.16
C LYS A 327 -17.05 12.22 36.62
N ALA A 328 -17.37 13.43 37.05
CA ALA A 328 -18.72 13.78 37.50
C ALA A 328 -19.72 13.65 36.35
N ARG A 329 -19.32 14.05 35.14
CA ARG A 329 -20.17 13.95 33.95
C ARG A 329 -20.34 12.53 33.43
N ALA A 330 -19.26 11.74 33.43
CA ALA A 330 -19.30 10.30 33.19
C ALA A 330 -20.33 9.59 34.08
N GLN A 331 -20.37 9.94 35.37
CA GLN A 331 -21.36 9.39 36.31
C GLN A 331 -22.79 9.90 36.05
N ALA A 332 -22.95 11.14 35.63
CA ALA A 332 -24.27 11.74 35.39
C ALA A 332 -24.94 11.22 34.10
N GLU A 333 -24.15 10.90 33.07
CA GLU A 333 -24.65 10.48 31.76
C GLU A 333 -24.48 8.97 31.50
N GLU A 334 -24.10 8.17 32.51
CA GLU A 334 -23.74 6.74 32.38
C GLU A 334 -22.71 6.50 31.25
N SER A 335 -21.80 7.45 31.04
CA SER A 335 -20.73 7.38 30.04
C SER A 335 -19.37 7.08 30.70
N GLU A 336 -18.42 6.53 29.95
CA GLU A 336 -17.04 6.33 30.40
C GLU A 336 -16.13 7.37 29.74
N ILE A 337 -16.12 8.61 30.25
CA ILE A 337 -15.23 9.65 29.75
C ILE A 337 -13.82 9.48 30.34
N VAL A 338 -12.82 9.24 29.49
CA VAL A 338 -11.42 9.11 29.89
C VAL A 338 -10.65 10.39 29.57
N PHE A 339 -10.18 11.10 30.59
CA PHE A 339 -9.30 12.26 30.44
C PHE A 339 -7.83 11.87 30.59
N ARG A 340 -6.97 12.29 29.66
CA ARG A 340 -5.51 12.09 29.72
C ARG A 340 -4.77 13.38 29.38
N THR A 341 -3.63 13.58 30.02
CA THR A 341 -2.64 14.59 29.62
C THR A 341 -1.45 13.91 28.98
N VAL A 342 -0.89 14.51 27.94
CA VAL A 342 0.30 14.02 27.21
C VAL A 342 1.40 15.07 27.16
#